data_AF-A0A1I5D5F6-F1
#
_entry.id   AF-A0A1I5D5F6-F1
#
_cell.length_a   1.000
_cell.length_b   1.000
_cell.length_c   1.000
_cell.angle_alpha   90.00
_cell.angle_beta   90.00
_cell.angle_gamma   90.00
#
_symmetry.space_group_name_H-M   'P 1'
#
loop_
_entity.id
_entity.type
_entity.pdbx_description
1 polymer ?
#
loop_
_entity_poly.entity_id
_entity_poly.type
_entity_poly.pdbx_seq_one_letter_code
_entity_poly.pdbx_strand_id
1 'polypeptide(L)'
;MIHAHMAGDVLDDTRNRQHEPTTTLTRAEAKRIAAPLRKGISHLPREEYLERLSARLRAFAASQDVDLPTPDTRSAFWSYRLENHPNLDLESGEELYSINLAASYTEAQNSIVEDTLRYLEGTPGGKALEDLHLWDPKVRAALKLNRETGLSVAYETWGVLSKEYAATTENEALFFMAELNPAAVAYQTEAPQLRQDGKLDLVTFMYPPPMEKYADLAPETQELLASDAVRAQVHTFWYDEASSKYTPLTKAGHLDLEHLKSLPAPEAQRAAVLEVCARVAAMDGPARAGDVERYVEEIKDLRPDHEVVLPSPSDLAWAAEGREQPRPTVSTHGVYLPGVEVNAKVAAQPSTPSEAAPQALAGMHFLPGVTLKPAPAPTTPAPTAPVQAPPAPEQAQAVGMGE
;
A
#
# COMPACT_ATOMS: atom_id res chain seq x y z
N MET A 1 16.08 12.34 -12.14
CA MET A 1 14.71 11.81 -12.17
C MET A 1 14.36 11.57 -13.64
N ILE A 2 14.31 10.31 -14.08
CA ILE A 2 13.89 9.99 -15.45
C ILE A 2 12.36 10.04 -15.41
N HIS A 3 11.77 11.19 -15.73
CA HIS A 3 10.39 11.15 -16.19
C HIS A 3 10.41 10.31 -17.45
N ALA A 4 9.83 9.12 -17.40
CA ALA A 4 9.70 8.29 -18.58
C ALA A 4 8.87 9.11 -19.57
N HIS A 5 9.52 9.67 -20.58
CA HIS A 5 8.88 9.96 -21.84
C HIS A 5 8.32 8.62 -22.33
N MET A 6 7.06 8.33 -21.99
CA MET A 6 6.36 7.21 -22.59
C MET A 6 6.39 7.45 -24.09
N ALA A 7 7.02 6.52 -24.81
CA ALA A 7 7.10 6.60 -26.26
C ALA A 7 5.69 6.72 -26.84
N GLY A 8 5.52 7.53 -27.90
CA GLY A 8 4.22 7.74 -28.54
C GLY A 8 3.52 6.43 -28.89
N ASP A 9 4.29 5.42 -29.29
CA ASP A 9 3.81 4.07 -29.62
C ASP A 9 3.07 3.39 -28.46
N VAL A 10 3.43 3.64 -27.20
CA VAL A 10 2.75 3.07 -26.03
C VAL A 10 1.36 3.67 -25.85
N LEU A 11 1.21 4.98 -26.08
CA LEU A 11 -0.09 5.66 -25.97
C LEU A 11 -1.02 5.24 -27.10
N ASP A 12 -0.49 5.09 -28.31
CA ASP A 12 -1.28 4.63 -29.45
C ASP A 12 -1.73 3.19 -29.27
N ASP A 13 -0.87 2.30 -28.77
CA ASP A 13 -1.26 0.93 -28.38
C ASP A 13 -2.33 0.93 -27.29
N THR A 14 -2.19 1.81 -26.29
CA THR A 14 -3.18 1.96 -25.22
C THR A 14 -4.55 2.37 -25.75
N ARG A 15 -4.59 3.34 -26.68
CA ARG A 15 -5.83 3.76 -27.37
C ARG A 15 -6.45 2.61 -28.14
N ASN A 16 -5.64 1.88 -28.90
CA ASN A 16 -6.10 0.73 -29.67
C ASN A 16 -6.75 -0.32 -28.76
N ARG A 17 -6.07 -0.72 -27.67
CA ARG A 17 -6.62 -1.67 -26.67
C ARG A 17 -7.95 -1.23 -26.09
N GLN A 18 -8.06 0.04 -25.72
CA GLN A 18 -9.31 0.53 -25.12
C GLN A 18 -10.49 0.50 -26.10
N HIS A 19 -10.21 0.66 -27.39
CA HIS A 19 -11.21 0.58 -28.45
C HIS A 19 -11.45 -0.84 -28.95
N GLU A 20 -10.68 -1.84 -28.49
CA GLU A 20 -10.97 -3.23 -28.80
C GLU A 20 -12.33 -3.62 -28.19
N PRO A 21 -13.26 -4.13 -29.01
CA PRO A 21 -14.58 -4.51 -28.51
C PRO A 21 -14.43 -5.63 -27.49
N THR A 22 -14.83 -5.37 -26.25
CA THR A 22 -14.90 -6.39 -25.21
C THR A 22 -15.85 -7.49 -25.68
N THR A 23 -15.35 -8.72 -25.79
CA THR A 23 -16.15 -9.85 -26.27
C THR A 23 -17.36 -10.02 -25.36
N THR A 24 -18.56 -9.75 -25.90
CA THR A 24 -19.78 -9.79 -25.11
C THR A 24 -20.20 -11.25 -24.89
N LEU A 25 -20.15 -11.72 -23.64
CA LEU A 25 -20.55 -13.08 -23.30
C LEU A 25 -22.00 -13.38 -23.70
N THR A 26 -22.26 -14.56 -24.24
CA THR A 26 -23.62 -15.08 -24.40
C THR A 26 -24.20 -15.49 -23.04
N ARG A 27 -25.53 -15.59 -22.96
CA ARG A 27 -26.21 -16.10 -21.75
C ARG A 27 -25.80 -17.55 -21.41
N ALA A 28 -25.43 -18.35 -22.41
CA ALA A 28 -25.00 -19.72 -22.21
C ALA A 28 -23.59 -19.78 -21.59
N GLU A 29 -22.67 -18.94 -22.06
CA GLU A 29 -21.32 -18.81 -21.48
C GLU A 29 -21.37 -18.29 -20.05
N ALA A 30 -22.14 -17.22 -19.80
CA ALA A 30 -22.31 -16.69 -18.45
C ALA A 30 -22.85 -17.74 -17.46
N LYS A 31 -23.78 -18.60 -17.90
CA LYS A 31 -24.27 -19.73 -17.09
C LYS A 31 -23.20 -20.80 -16.87
N ARG A 32 -22.35 -21.07 -17.86
CA ARG A 32 -21.25 -22.03 -17.78
C ARG A 32 -20.21 -21.58 -16.75
N ILE A 33 -19.85 -20.30 -16.75
CA ILE A 33 -18.94 -19.66 -15.78
C ILE A 33 -19.55 -19.68 -14.37
N ALA A 34 -20.83 -19.31 -14.24
CA ALA A 34 -21.50 -19.26 -12.94
C ALA A 34 -21.80 -20.65 -12.32
N ALA A 35 -21.91 -21.70 -13.13
CA ALA A 35 -22.27 -23.05 -12.67
C ALA A 35 -21.34 -23.63 -11.59
N PRO A 36 -19.99 -23.67 -11.77
CA PRO A 36 -19.08 -24.16 -10.73
C PRO A 36 -19.16 -23.33 -9.45
N LEU A 37 -19.26 -21.99 -9.57
CA LEU A 37 -19.38 -21.08 -8.43
C LEU A 37 -20.65 -21.35 -7.60
N ARG A 38 -21.74 -21.79 -8.24
CA ARG A 38 -23.03 -22.09 -7.59
C ARG A 38 -23.16 -23.53 -7.10
N LYS A 39 -22.24 -24.43 -7.47
CA LYS A 39 -22.34 -25.86 -7.19
C LYS A 39 -22.43 -26.11 -5.68
N GLY A 40 -23.48 -26.84 -5.26
CA GLY A 40 -23.70 -27.21 -3.87
C GLY A 40 -24.23 -26.08 -2.97
N ILE A 41 -24.37 -24.85 -3.45
CA ILE A 41 -24.86 -23.71 -2.64
C ILE A 41 -26.14 -23.07 -3.21
N SER A 42 -26.51 -23.39 -4.45
CA SER A 42 -27.61 -22.71 -5.16
C SER A 42 -29.02 -22.88 -4.55
N HIS A 43 -29.18 -23.82 -3.62
CA HIS A 43 -30.42 -24.14 -2.93
C HIS A 43 -30.54 -23.44 -1.56
N LEU A 44 -29.45 -22.82 -1.09
CA LEU A 44 -29.41 -22.16 0.21
C LEU A 44 -30.29 -20.89 0.22
N PRO A 45 -30.76 -20.46 1.40
CA PRO A 45 -31.36 -19.14 1.58
C PRO A 45 -30.44 -18.02 1.07
N ARG A 46 -31.02 -16.87 0.70
CA ARG A 46 -30.27 -15.80 0.01
C ARG A 46 -29.03 -15.34 0.78
N GLU A 47 -29.16 -15.09 2.08
CA GLU A 47 -28.06 -14.60 2.92
C GLU A 47 -26.91 -15.62 2.98
N GLU A 48 -27.22 -16.88 3.30
CA GLU A 48 -26.23 -17.96 3.33
C GLU A 48 -25.61 -18.23 1.95
N TYR A 49 -26.39 -18.16 0.87
CA TYR A 49 -25.88 -18.27 -0.49
C TYR A 49 -24.84 -17.19 -0.80
N LEU A 50 -25.11 -15.93 -0.44
CA LEU A 50 -24.20 -14.81 -0.66
C LEU A 50 -22.92 -14.99 0.16
N GLU A 51 -23.03 -15.32 1.44
CA GLU A 51 -21.88 -15.57 2.30
C GLU A 51 -20.99 -16.69 1.73
N ARG A 52 -21.58 -17.82 1.35
CA ARG A 52 -20.85 -18.96 0.77
C ARG A 52 -20.25 -18.65 -0.59
N LEU A 53 -20.94 -17.86 -1.42
CA LEU A 53 -20.42 -17.43 -2.71
C LEU A 53 -19.22 -16.50 -2.53
N SER A 54 -19.33 -15.48 -1.67
CA SER A 54 -18.23 -14.56 -1.36
C SER A 54 -17.04 -15.30 -0.76
N ALA A 55 -17.26 -16.21 0.19
CA ALA A 55 -16.19 -17.03 0.76
C ALA A 55 -15.50 -17.91 -0.30
N ARG A 56 -16.27 -18.51 -1.21
CA ARG A 56 -15.72 -19.33 -2.31
C ARG A 56 -14.89 -18.50 -3.29
N LEU A 57 -15.36 -17.30 -3.65
CA LEU A 57 -14.63 -16.43 -4.56
C LEU A 57 -13.35 -15.89 -3.92
N ARG A 58 -13.40 -15.48 -2.65
CA ARG A 58 -12.20 -15.11 -1.90
C ARG A 58 -11.20 -16.27 -1.81
N ALA A 59 -11.67 -17.49 -1.52
CA ALA A 59 -10.82 -18.67 -1.50
C ALA A 59 -10.23 -19.01 -2.88
N PHE A 60 -11.00 -18.80 -3.96
CA PHE A 60 -10.50 -18.93 -5.33
C PHE A 60 -9.38 -17.92 -5.58
N ALA A 61 -9.60 -16.63 -5.32
CA ALA A 61 -8.60 -15.56 -5.49
C ALA A 61 -7.33 -15.83 -4.67
N ALA A 62 -7.47 -16.19 -3.39
CA ALA A 62 -6.35 -16.51 -2.51
C ALA A 62 -5.58 -17.80 -2.87
N SER A 63 -6.08 -18.59 -3.83
CA SER A 63 -5.41 -19.78 -4.35
C SER A 63 -4.77 -19.56 -5.72
N GLN A 64 -4.93 -18.37 -6.29
CA GLN A 64 -4.36 -18.04 -7.58
C GLN A 64 -2.90 -17.63 -7.44
N ASP A 65 -2.15 -17.90 -8.51
CA ASP A 65 -0.74 -17.56 -8.63
C ASP A 65 -0.56 -16.12 -9.11
N VAL A 66 0.08 -15.29 -8.29
CA VAL A 66 0.47 -13.93 -8.64
C VAL A 66 1.99 -13.74 -8.59
N ASP A 67 2.74 -14.85 -8.53
CA ASP A 67 4.19 -14.82 -8.39
C ASP A 67 4.82 -14.07 -9.56
N LEU A 68 5.83 -13.28 -9.21
CA LEU A 68 6.64 -12.60 -10.20
C LEU A 68 7.59 -13.60 -10.87
N PRO A 69 7.80 -13.53 -12.19
CA PRO A 69 8.67 -14.46 -12.91
C PRO A 69 10.10 -14.51 -12.35
N THR A 70 10.61 -13.36 -11.89
CA THR A 70 11.92 -13.24 -11.23
C THR A 70 11.85 -12.21 -10.09
N PRO A 71 12.77 -12.25 -9.11
CA PRO A 71 12.89 -11.22 -8.08
C PRO A 71 13.17 -9.82 -8.64
N ASP A 72 13.78 -9.73 -9.83
CA ASP A 72 14.09 -8.47 -10.50
C ASP A 72 12.90 -7.92 -11.30
N THR A 73 11.81 -8.68 -11.44
CA THR A 73 10.61 -8.20 -12.12
C THR A 73 9.97 -7.07 -11.33
N ARG A 74 9.70 -5.97 -12.02
CA ARG A 74 8.99 -4.83 -11.46
C ARG A 74 7.48 -5.04 -11.50
N SER A 75 6.75 -4.33 -10.65
CA SER A 75 5.30 -4.45 -10.55
C SER A 75 4.61 -3.16 -10.96
N ALA A 76 3.71 -3.22 -11.94
CA ALA A 76 2.86 -2.13 -12.36
C ALA A 76 1.51 -2.18 -11.64
N PHE A 77 1.12 -1.04 -11.08
CA PHE A 77 -0.14 -0.79 -10.39
C PHE A 77 -0.88 0.36 -11.09
N TRP A 78 -2.20 0.30 -11.13
CA TRP A 78 -3.02 1.27 -11.85
C TRP A 78 -4.30 1.59 -11.06
N SER A 79 -4.89 2.75 -11.35
CA SER A 79 -6.14 3.16 -10.74
C SER A 79 -7.00 3.95 -11.72
N TYR A 80 -8.17 3.40 -12.03
CA TYR A 80 -9.23 3.98 -12.87
C TYR A 80 -8.74 4.62 -14.19
N ARG A 81 -8.69 5.94 -14.27
CA ARG A 81 -8.40 6.70 -15.50
C ARG A 81 -7.16 7.55 -15.34
N LEU A 82 -6.55 7.86 -16.48
CA LEU A 82 -5.49 8.84 -16.56
C LEU A 82 -6.10 10.23 -16.39
N GLU A 83 -5.74 10.87 -15.28
CA GLU A 83 -6.03 12.28 -15.04
C GLU A 83 -4.72 13.06 -15.25
N ASN A 84 -4.79 14.14 -16.02
CA ASN A 84 -3.66 15.08 -16.24
C ASN A 84 -2.42 14.48 -16.94
N HIS A 85 -2.61 13.59 -17.92
CA HIS A 85 -1.50 13.13 -18.75
C HIS A 85 -1.15 14.18 -19.83
N PRO A 86 0.12 14.59 -20.00
CA PRO A 86 0.49 15.71 -20.88
C PRO A 86 0.19 15.49 -22.37
N ASN A 87 0.04 14.24 -22.80
CA ASN A 87 -0.26 13.88 -24.20
C ASN A 87 -1.71 13.38 -24.40
N LEU A 88 -2.62 13.63 -23.45
CA LEU A 88 -4.06 13.38 -23.64
C LEU A 88 -4.77 14.69 -23.98
N ASP A 89 -5.63 14.66 -24.99
CA ASP A 89 -6.52 15.77 -25.33
C ASP A 89 -7.78 15.73 -24.48
N LEU A 90 -7.63 16.12 -23.20
CA LEU A 90 -8.72 16.20 -22.25
C LEU A 90 -9.80 17.22 -22.67
N GLU A 91 -9.44 18.25 -23.45
CA GLU A 91 -10.38 19.27 -23.95
C GLU A 91 -11.36 18.68 -24.97
N SER A 92 -10.90 17.72 -25.79
CA SER A 92 -11.76 16.95 -26.70
C SER A 92 -12.63 15.90 -26.01
N GLY A 93 -12.42 15.67 -24.70
CA GLY A 93 -13.07 14.61 -23.94
C GLY A 93 -12.42 13.24 -24.10
N GLU A 94 -11.13 13.18 -24.47
CA GLU A 94 -10.38 11.93 -24.51
C GLU A 94 -10.31 11.33 -23.09
N GLU A 95 -10.82 10.10 -22.93
CA GLU A 95 -10.68 9.32 -21.71
C GLU A 95 -9.80 8.10 -21.99
N LEU A 96 -8.76 7.89 -21.17
CA LEU A 96 -7.91 6.70 -21.26
C LEU A 96 -7.81 6.05 -19.88
N TYR A 97 -8.06 4.73 -19.80
CA TYR A 97 -7.98 3.98 -18.56
C TYR A 97 -6.54 3.55 -18.27
N SER A 98 -6.10 3.72 -17.02
CA SER A 98 -4.72 3.45 -16.61
C SER A 98 -4.35 1.97 -16.70
N ILE A 99 -5.32 1.06 -16.62
CA ILE A 99 -5.12 -0.38 -16.85
C ILE A 99 -4.52 -0.66 -18.24
N ASN A 100 -5.07 -0.03 -19.28
CA ASN A 100 -4.63 -0.27 -20.64
C ASN A 100 -3.21 0.27 -20.84
N LEU A 101 -2.87 1.37 -20.17
CA LEU A 101 -1.55 1.95 -20.24
C LEU A 101 -0.51 1.11 -19.49
N ALA A 102 -0.84 0.65 -18.29
CA ALA A 102 0.01 -0.27 -17.54
C ALA A 102 0.28 -1.56 -18.34
N ALA A 103 -0.74 -2.10 -19.01
CA ALA A 103 -0.59 -3.26 -19.90
C ALA A 103 0.30 -2.96 -21.11
N SER A 104 0.02 -1.89 -21.86
CA SER A 104 0.80 -1.51 -23.05
C SER A 104 2.26 -1.21 -22.70
N TYR A 105 2.49 -0.50 -21.60
CA TYR A 105 3.85 -0.22 -21.12
C TYR A 105 4.56 -1.50 -20.68
N THR A 106 3.86 -2.41 -19.98
CA THR A 106 4.41 -3.73 -19.61
C THR A 106 4.86 -4.50 -20.84
N GLU A 107 4.01 -4.60 -21.86
CA GLU A 107 4.34 -5.33 -23.08
C GLU A 107 5.48 -4.68 -23.87
N ALA A 108 5.52 -3.34 -23.93
CA ALA A 108 6.63 -2.62 -24.54
C ALA A 108 7.96 -2.91 -23.83
N GLN A 109 8.00 -2.88 -22.49
CA GLN A 109 9.21 -3.23 -21.73
C GLN A 109 9.61 -4.69 -21.93
N ASN A 110 8.65 -5.61 -21.87
CA ASN A 110 8.89 -7.04 -22.02
C ASN A 110 9.32 -7.43 -23.44
N SER A 111 9.00 -6.61 -24.46
CA SER A 111 9.49 -6.82 -25.83
C SER A 111 10.99 -6.55 -25.99
N ILE A 112 11.58 -5.75 -25.09
CA ILE A 112 13.01 -5.43 -25.08
C ILE A 112 13.76 -6.46 -24.24
N VAL A 113 13.28 -6.69 -23.01
CA VAL A 113 13.81 -7.71 -22.10
C VAL A 113 12.62 -8.40 -21.45
N GLU A 114 12.49 -9.71 -21.71
CA GLU A 114 11.42 -10.55 -21.21
C GLU A 114 11.32 -10.49 -19.68
N ASP A 115 10.08 -10.54 -19.18
CA ASP A 115 9.76 -10.59 -17.74
C ASP A 115 10.31 -9.44 -16.87
N THR A 116 10.59 -8.26 -17.47
CA THR A 116 11.03 -7.08 -16.72
C THR A 116 9.92 -6.35 -15.98
N LEU A 117 8.68 -6.47 -16.43
CA LEU A 117 7.52 -5.85 -15.81
C LEU A 117 6.33 -6.80 -15.81
N ARG A 118 5.54 -6.74 -14.73
CA ARG A 118 4.26 -7.43 -14.61
C ARG A 118 3.21 -6.44 -14.14
N TYR A 119 1.95 -6.67 -14.50
CA TYR A 119 0.77 -6.02 -13.91
C TYR A 119 -0.18 -7.13 -13.45
N LEU A 120 -1.09 -6.83 -12.51
CA LEU A 120 -1.91 -7.86 -11.86
C LEU A 120 -2.67 -8.74 -12.86
N GLU A 121 -3.39 -8.15 -13.81
CA GLU A 121 -4.15 -8.90 -14.82
C GLU A 121 -3.25 -9.66 -15.82
N GLY A 122 -1.96 -9.31 -15.88
CA GLY A 122 -0.95 -10.02 -16.65
C GLY A 122 -0.39 -11.27 -15.97
N THR A 123 -0.69 -11.51 -14.68
CA THR A 123 -0.32 -12.72 -13.95
C THR A 123 -1.22 -13.92 -14.32
N PRO A 124 -0.79 -15.17 -14.09
CA PRO A 124 -1.68 -16.33 -14.26
C PRO A 124 -2.98 -16.20 -13.45
N GLY A 125 -2.89 -15.72 -12.21
CA GLY A 125 -4.01 -15.52 -11.32
C GLY A 125 -4.96 -14.40 -11.73
N GLY A 126 -4.40 -13.29 -12.22
CA GLY A 126 -5.18 -12.19 -12.78
C GLY A 126 -6.03 -12.65 -13.97
N LYS A 127 -5.42 -13.42 -14.88
CA LYS A 127 -6.15 -14.03 -16.02
C LYS A 127 -7.23 -15.00 -15.56
N ALA A 128 -6.92 -15.88 -14.61
CA ALA A 128 -7.89 -16.83 -14.07
C ALA A 128 -9.08 -16.14 -13.39
N LEU A 129 -8.86 -14.98 -12.76
CA LEU A 129 -9.93 -14.18 -12.17
C LEU A 129 -10.73 -13.40 -13.21
N GLU A 130 -10.06 -12.87 -14.24
CA GLU A 130 -10.71 -12.20 -15.38
C GLU A 130 -11.65 -13.15 -16.14
N ASP A 131 -11.27 -14.42 -16.29
CA ASP A 131 -12.10 -15.49 -16.88
C ASP A 131 -13.41 -15.76 -16.10
N LEU A 132 -13.52 -15.32 -14.84
CA LEU A 132 -14.79 -15.36 -14.11
C LEU A 132 -15.76 -14.27 -14.55
N HIS A 133 -15.29 -13.22 -15.24
CA HIS A 133 -16.09 -12.11 -15.74
C HIS A 133 -17.08 -11.56 -14.72
N LEU A 134 -16.65 -11.38 -13.46
CA LEU A 134 -17.52 -10.94 -12.36
C LEU A 134 -18.12 -9.53 -12.61
N TRP A 135 -17.48 -8.74 -13.46
CA TRP A 135 -17.94 -7.44 -13.94
C TRP A 135 -19.02 -7.52 -15.04
N ASP A 136 -19.24 -8.69 -15.66
CA ASP A 136 -20.24 -8.86 -16.71
C ASP A 136 -21.67 -8.96 -16.11
N PRO A 137 -22.65 -8.15 -16.58
CA PRO A 137 -24.02 -8.19 -16.09
C PRO A 137 -24.70 -9.56 -16.20
N LYS A 138 -24.40 -10.34 -17.25
CA LYS A 138 -24.98 -11.67 -17.49
C LYS A 138 -24.40 -12.70 -16.52
N VAL A 139 -23.11 -12.61 -16.17
CA VAL A 139 -22.52 -13.46 -15.12
C VAL A 139 -23.14 -13.13 -13.77
N ARG A 140 -23.23 -11.85 -13.39
CA ARG A 140 -23.91 -11.43 -12.15
C ARG A 140 -25.35 -11.94 -12.08
N ALA A 141 -26.10 -11.81 -13.17
CA ALA A 141 -27.45 -12.33 -13.27
C ALA A 141 -27.49 -13.86 -13.13
N ALA A 142 -26.55 -14.58 -13.75
CA ALA A 142 -26.41 -16.03 -13.60
C ALA A 142 -26.03 -16.45 -12.17
N LEU A 143 -25.31 -15.60 -11.43
CA LEU A 143 -25.01 -15.74 -10.00
C LEU A 143 -26.15 -15.25 -9.08
N LYS A 144 -27.29 -14.82 -9.62
CA LYS A 144 -28.42 -14.25 -8.86
C LYS A 144 -28.04 -13.02 -8.01
N LEU A 145 -27.06 -12.24 -8.46
CA LEU A 145 -26.63 -11.01 -7.81
C LEU A 145 -27.32 -9.80 -8.46
N ASN A 146 -27.70 -8.82 -7.64
CA ASN A 146 -28.04 -7.49 -8.16
C ASN A 146 -26.74 -6.74 -8.51
N ARG A 147 -26.86 -5.53 -9.08
CA ARG A 147 -25.70 -4.73 -9.48
C ARG A 147 -24.79 -4.42 -8.28
N GLU A 148 -25.34 -3.93 -7.19
CA GLU A 148 -24.58 -3.50 -6.01
C GLU A 148 -23.82 -4.65 -5.35
N THR A 149 -24.51 -5.74 -4.99
CA THR A 149 -23.88 -6.93 -4.39
C THR A 149 -22.89 -7.56 -5.36
N GLY A 150 -23.20 -7.62 -6.66
CA GLY A 150 -22.27 -8.17 -7.63
C GLY A 150 -20.99 -7.34 -7.80
N LEU A 151 -21.09 -6.01 -7.71
CA LEU A 151 -19.91 -5.15 -7.69
C LEU A 151 -19.12 -5.33 -6.39
N SER A 152 -19.77 -5.35 -5.22
CA SER A 152 -19.10 -5.57 -3.93
C SER A 152 -18.29 -6.88 -3.94
N VAL A 153 -18.92 -7.98 -4.38
CA VAL A 153 -18.28 -9.29 -4.48
C VAL A 153 -17.09 -9.27 -5.45
N ALA A 154 -17.23 -8.59 -6.59
CA ALA A 154 -16.13 -8.45 -7.55
C ALA A 154 -14.96 -7.66 -6.92
N TYR A 155 -15.23 -6.51 -6.29
CA TYR A 155 -14.22 -5.71 -5.59
C TYR A 155 -13.52 -6.48 -4.48
N GLU A 156 -14.26 -7.20 -3.64
CA GLU A 156 -13.68 -8.04 -2.57
C GLU A 156 -12.79 -9.15 -3.14
N THR A 157 -13.22 -9.78 -4.23
CA THR A 157 -12.47 -10.89 -4.85
C THR A 157 -11.18 -10.40 -5.49
N TRP A 158 -11.25 -9.31 -6.26
CA TRP A 158 -10.06 -8.67 -6.84
C TRP A 158 -9.14 -8.09 -5.76
N GLY A 159 -9.70 -7.54 -4.68
CA GLY A 159 -8.94 -7.02 -3.54
C GLY A 159 -8.08 -8.10 -2.87
N VAL A 160 -8.57 -9.34 -2.75
CA VAL A 160 -7.75 -10.45 -2.23
C VAL A 160 -6.54 -10.71 -3.10
N LEU A 161 -6.73 -10.79 -4.42
CA LEU A 161 -5.64 -11.07 -5.36
C LEU A 161 -4.63 -9.91 -5.43
N SER A 162 -5.14 -8.69 -5.45
CA SER A 162 -4.39 -7.44 -5.46
C SER A 162 -3.51 -7.29 -4.21
N LYS A 163 -4.03 -7.65 -3.03
CA LYS A 163 -3.24 -7.70 -1.79
C LYS A 163 -2.03 -8.63 -1.90
N GLU A 164 -2.23 -9.83 -2.43
CA GLU A 164 -1.14 -10.82 -2.59
C GLU A 164 -0.11 -10.34 -3.62
N TYR A 165 -0.55 -9.77 -4.73
CA TYR A 165 0.32 -9.21 -5.75
C TYR A 165 1.18 -8.05 -5.22
N ALA A 166 0.60 -7.17 -4.40
CA ALA A 166 1.35 -6.11 -3.74
C ALA A 166 2.35 -6.66 -2.69
N ALA A 167 1.97 -7.71 -1.95
CA ALA A 167 2.82 -8.34 -0.95
C ALA A 167 4.05 -9.04 -1.56
N THR A 168 3.88 -9.69 -2.72
CA THR A 168 4.95 -10.40 -3.47
C THR A 168 5.89 -9.47 -4.24
N THR A 169 5.59 -8.17 -4.29
CA THR A 169 6.46 -7.19 -4.94
C THR A 169 7.70 -6.93 -4.09
N GLU A 170 8.87 -7.25 -4.63
CA GLU A 170 10.19 -7.08 -3.97
C GLU A 170 11.11 -6.08 -4.71
N ASN A 171 10.71 -5.66 -5.91
CA ASN A 171 11.42 -4.65 -6.70
C ASN A 171 10.52 -3.43 -6.97
N GLU A 172 10.99 -2.49 -7.78
CA GLU A 172 10.29 -1.24 -8.12
C GLU A 172 8.81 -1.45 -8.45
N ALA A 173 7.96 -0.68 -7.77
CA ALA A 173 6.51 -0.65 -7.92
C ALA A 173 6.08 0.62 -8.67
N LEU A 174 5.67 0.47 -9.93
CA LEU A 174 5.28 1.56 -10.83
C LEU A 174 3.80 1.87 -10.72
N PHE A 175 3.45 3.03 -10.17
CA PHE A 175 2.08 3.50 -10.02
C PHE A 175 1.70 4.39 -11.20
N PHE A 176 0.82 3.89 -12.07
CA PHE A 176 0.26 4.61 -13.21
C PHE A 176 -0.87 5.55 -12.78
N MET A 177 -0.54 6.49 -11.90
CA MET A 177 -1.40 7.56 -11.39
C MET A 177 -0.54 8.73 -10.87
N ALA A 178 -1.14 9.90 -10.64
CA ALA A 178 -0.45 11.05 -10.07
C ALA A 178 -0.63 11.11 -8.54
N GLU A 179 -1.75 10.62 -8.04
CA GLU A 179 -2.09 10.54 -6.63
C GLU A 179 -2.89 9.27 -6.37
N LEU A 180 -2.82 8.76 -5.14
CA LEU A 180 -3.61 7.61 -4.72
C LEU A 180 -5.02 8.05 -4.30
N ASN A 181 -6.03 7.64 -5.07
CA ASN A 181 -7.42 7.86 -4.69
C ASN A 181 -7.80 6.94 -3.52
N PRO A 182 -8.28 7.48 -2.37
CA PRO A 182 -8.57 6.68 -1.19
C PRO A 182 -9.76 5.74 -1.36
N ALA A 183 -10.56 5.85 -2.42
CA ALA A 183 -11.63 4.91 -2.74
C ALA A 183 -11.16 3.75 -3.63
N ALA A 184 -9.90 3.75 -4.08
CA ALA A 184 -9.34 2.74 -4.97
C ALA A 184 -8.64 1.60 -4.21
N VAL A 185 -8.62 0.42 -4.83
CA VAL A 185 -7.89 -0.76 -4.35
C VAL A 185 -6.39 -0.44 -4.17
N ALA A 186 -5.83 0.35 -5.07
CA ALA A 186 -4.44 0.81 -4.99
C ALA A 186 -4.10 1.49 -3.65
N TYR A 187 -5.00 2.31 -3.10
CA TYR A 187 -4.77 2.97 -1.81
C TYR A 187 -5.15 2.08 -0.62
N GLN A 188 -6.31 1.41 -0.71
CA GLN A 188 -6.89 0.68 0.43
C GLN A 188 -6.26 -0.70 0.66
N THR A 189 -5.62 -1.27 -0.35
CA THR A 189 -5.22 -2.68 -0.33
C THR A 189 -3.78 -2.88 -0.76
N GLU A 190 -3.35 -2.28 -1.88
CA GLU A 190 -2.01 -2.50 -2.46
C GLU A 190 -0.94 -1.69 -1.73
N ALA A 191 -1.10 -0.36 -1.68
CA ALA A 191 -0.13 0.53 -1.06
C ALA A 191 0.21 0.16 0.40
N PRO A 192 -0.74 -0.26 1.27
CA PRO A 192 -0.39 -0.73 2.61
C PRO A 192 0.64 -1.88 2.64
N GLN A 193 0.66 -2.76 1.64
CA GLN A 193 1.67 -3.83 1.57
C GLN A 193 3.04 -3.28 1.14
N LEU A 194 3.04 -2.30 0.24
CA LEU A 194 4.26 -1.66 -0.28
C LEU A 194 4.84 -0.60 0.65
N ARG A 195 4.13 -0.19 1.70
CA ARG A 195 4.66 0.73 2.71
C ARG A 195 5.31 0.02 3.89
N GLN A 196 5.17 -1.30 3.98
CA GLN A 196 5.73 -2.11 5.07
C GLN A 196 7.12 -2.66 4.70
N ASP A 197 7.82 -3.22 5.68
CA ASP A 197 9.07 -3.98 5.48
C ASP A 197 10.16 -3.25 4.67
N GLY A 198 10.20 -1.91 4.76
CA GLY A 198 11.17 -1.09 4.04
C GLY A 198 10.87 -0.93 2.54
N LYS A 199 9.72 -1.38 2.05
CA LYS A 199 9.33 -1.34 0.63
C LYS A 199 8.86 0.03 0.15
N LEU A 200 8.70 1.02 1.04
CA LEU A 200 8.19 2.35 0.69
C LEU A 200 9.01 3.01 -0.44
N ASP A 201 10.33 2.84 -0.39
CA ASP A 201 11.26 3.42 -1.37
C ASP A 201 11.25 2.68 -2.73
N LEU A 202 10.52 1.56 -2.85
CA LEU A 202 10.30 0.88 -4.12
C LEU A 202 9.21 1.56 -4.95
N VAL A 203 8.37 2.39 -4.33
CA VAL A 203 7.22 3.02 -5.01
C VAL A 203 7.71 4.18 -5.89
N THR A 204 7.35 4.11 -7.18
CA THR A 204 7.60 5.17 -8.16
C THR A 204 6.29 5.53 -8.87
N PHE A 205 5.96 6.81 -8.90
CA PHE A 205 4.78 7.29 -9.62
C PHE A 205 5.17 7.66 -11.06
N MET A 206 4.45 7.09 -12.03
CA MET A 206 4.74 7.30 -13.45
C MET A 206 4.33 8.68 -13.95
N TYR A 207 3.46 9.39 -13.22
CA TYR A 207 3.05 10.75 -13.54
C TYR A 207 3.65 11.77 -12.59
N PRO A 208 3.93 12.99 -13.09
CA PRO A 208 4.38 14.06 -12.23
C PRO A 208 3.37 14.33 -11.11
N PRO A 209 3.85 14.81 -9.95
CA PRO A 209 2.96 15.32 -8.92
C PRO A 209 2.08 16.45 -9.49
N PRO A 210 0.84 16.61 -9.00
CA PRO A 210 -0.07 17.65 -9.48
C PRO A 210 0.32 19.01 -8.90
N MET A 211 1.45 19.56 -9.36
CA MET A 211 2.07 20.78 -8.81
C MET A 211 1.13 21.99 -8.81
N GLU A 212 0.16 22.03 -9.73
CA GLU A 212 -0.88 23.05 -9.76
C GLU A 212 -1.71 23.11 -8.47
N LYS A 213 -1.96 21.96 -7.81
CA LYS A 213 -2.63 21.90 -6.50
C LYS A 213 -1.78 22.48 -5.38
N TYR A 214 -0.46 22.48 -5.55
CA TYR A 214 0.53 22.85 -4.55
C TYR A 214 1.14 24.23 -4.78
N ALA A 215 0.72 24.95 -5.83
CA ALA A 215 1.35 26.19 -6.30
C ALA A 215 1.45 27.28 -5.21
N ASP A 216 0.48 27.34 -4.30
CA ASP A 216 0.42 28.33 -3.21
C ASP A 216 1.17 27.88 -1.94
N LEU A 217 1.80 26.70 -1.93
CA LEU A 217 2.56 26.18 -0.79
C LEU A 217 4.01 26.63 -0.84
N ALA A 218 4.72 26.56 0.30
CA ALA A 218 6.16 26.85 0.34
C ALA A 218 6.94 25.86 -0.55
N PRO A 219 8.03 26.28 -1.23
CA PRO A 219 8.80 25.42 -2.13
C PRO A 219 9.26 24.11 -1.50
N GLU A 220 9.68 24.13 -0.23
CA GLU A 220 10.13 22.95 0.51
C GLU A 220 8.98 21.97 0.78
N THR A 221 7.76 22.48 0.98
CA THR A 221 6.54 21.66 1.09
C THR A 221 6.17 21.06 -0.26
N GLN A 222 6.30 21.81 -1.35
CA GLN A 222 6.07 21.31 -2.70
C GLN A 222 7.06 20.19 -3.05
N GLU A 223 8.34 20.36 -2.73
CA GLU A 223 9.38 19.35 -2.92
C GLU A 223 9.08 18.08 -2.10
N LEU A 224 8.64 18.23 -0.85
CA LEU A 224 8.24 17.10 -0.02
C LEU A 224 7.04 16.34 -0.62
N LEU A 225 6.01 17.05 -1.08
CA LEU A 225 4.84 16.45 -1.73
C LEU A 225 5.13 15.89 -3.13
N ALA A 226 6.23 16.30 -3.75
CA ALA A 226 6.71 15.72 -5.00
C ALA A 226 7.41 14.37 -4.82
N SER A 227 7.84 14.03 -3.60
CA SER A 227 8.47 12.75 -3.29
C SER A 227 7.49 11.57 -3.41
N ASP A 228 7.88 10.53 -4.13
CA ASP A 228 7.05 9.34 -4.34
C ASP A 228 6.76 8.59 -3.02
N ALA A 229 7.72 8.54 -2.10
CA ALA A 229 7.53 7.97 -0.77
C ALA A 229 6.45 8.72 0.04
N VAL A 230 6.37 10.04 -0.10
CA VAL A 230 5.32 10.85 0.54
C VAL A 230 4.00 10.62 -0.19
N ARG A 231 3.97 10.70 -1.52
CA ARG A 231 2.77 10.48 -2.35
C ARG A 231 2.15 9.09 -2.18
N ALA A 232 2.94 8.09 -1.80
CA ALA A 232 2.45 6.75 -1.45
C ALA A 232 1.64 6.71 -0.14
N GLN A 233 1.73 7.75 0.68
CA GLN A 233 1.11 7.87 2.00
C GLN A 233 -0.02 8.91 2.02
N VAL A 234 0.19 10.08 1.41
CA VAL A 234 -0.77 11.19 1.46
C VAL A 234 -1.73 11.21 0.28
N HIS A 235 -2.93 11.76 0.51
CA HIS A 235 -3.86 12.09 -0.55
C HIS A 235 -4.61 13.40 -0.26
N THR A 236 -4.99 14.14 -1.30
CA THR A 236 -5.74 15.40 -1.14
C THR A 236 -7.23 15.27 -1.48
N PHE A 237 -7.71 14.05 -1.75
CA PHE A 237 -9.12 13.82 -2.04
C PHE A 237 -9.98 14.06 -0.79
N TRP A 238 -11.08 14.79 -0.98
CA TRP A 238 -12.13 14.92 0.02
C TRP A 238 -12.71 13.56 0.40
N TYR A 239 -13.12 13.41 1.66
CA TYR A 239 -13.79 12.21 2.16
C TYR A 239 -14.98 12.57 3.06
N ASP A 240 -15.91 11.63 3.20
CA ASP A 240 -17.07 11.73 4.08
C ASP A 240 -17.09 10.47 4.97
N GLU A 241 -17.03 10.64 6.30
CA GLU A 241 -17.06 9.53 7.26
C GLU A 241 -18.39 8.75 7.23
N ALA A 242 -19.47 9.35 6.71
CA ALA A 242 -20.75 8.67 6.50
C ALA A 242 -20.80 7.86 5.20
N SER A 243 -19.80 7.98 4.33
CA SER A 243 -19.73 7.23 3.08
C SER A 243 -19.53 5.75 3.32
N SER A 244 -20.20 4.90 2.53
CA SER A 244 -19.97 3.45 2.57
C SER A 244 -18.57 3.03 2.10
N LYS A 245 -17.80 3.94 1.49
CA LYS A 245 -16.41 3.72 1.06
C LYS A 245 -15.39 4.24 2.08
N TYR A 246 -15.85 4.87 3.16
CA TYR A 246 -14.97 5.38 4.19
C TYR A 246 -14.25 4.25 4.92
N THR A 247 -12.98 4.50 5.21
CA THR A 247 -12.19 3.70 6.14
C THR A 247 -11.39 4.63 7.05
N PRO A 248 -11.00 4.20 8.25
CA PRO A 248 -10.05 4.94 9.07
C PRO A 248 -8.75 5.30 8.34
N LEU A 249 -8.29 4.46 7.41
CA LEU A 249 -7.11 4.77 6.58
C LEU A 249 -7.33 5.95 5.63
N THR A 250 -8.55 6.14 5.11
CA THR A 250 -8.91 7.34 4.33
C THR A 250 -8.74 8.62 5.15
N LYS A 251 -9.12 8.61 6.42
CA LYS A 251 -8.91 9.76 7.30
C LYS A 251 -7.43 9.96 7.61
N ALA A 252 -6.72 8.87 7.94
CA ALA A 252 -5.32 8.93 8.34
C ALA A 252 -4.42 9.58 7.28
N GLY A 253 -4.61 9.23 6.00
CA GLY A 253 -3.81 9.74 4.88
C GLY A 253 -4.33 11.03 4.23
N HIS A 254 -5.43 11.62 4.72
CA HIS A 254 -5.93 12.86 4.17
C HIS A 254 -5.06 14.07 4.57
N LEU A 255 -4.66 14.83 3.56
CA LEU A 255 -4.01 16.14 3.69
C LEU A 255 -4.97 17.24 3.24
N ASP A 256 -5.45 18.03 4.20
CA ASP A 256 -6.28 19.21 3.94
C ASP A 256 -5.40 20.36 3.42
N LEU A 257 -5.50 20.65 2.12
CA LEU A 257 -4.71 21.69 1.47
C LEU A 257 -5.09 23.10 1.94
N GLU A 258 -6.34 23.34 2.32
CA GLU A 258 -6.76 24.67 2.80
C GLU A 258 -6.21 24.92 4.21
N HIS A 259 -6.25 23.91 5.08
CA HIS A 259 -5.55 23.98 6.35
C HIS A 259 -4.05 24.19 6.15
N LEU A 260 -3.41 23.38 5.28
CA LEU A 260 -1.99 23.47 4.99
C LEU A 260 -1.56 24.88 4.54
N LYS A 261 -2.32 25.49 3.62
CA LYS A 261 -2.08 26.87 3.14
C LYS A 261 -2.22 27.92 4.24
N SER A 262 -3.12 27.71 5.20
CA SER A 262 -3.34 28.65 6.31
C SER A 262 -2.23 28.65 7.37
N LEU A 263 -1.32 27.67 7.34
CA LEU A 263 -0.24 27.59 8.31
C LEU A 263 0.77 28.73 8.10
N PRO A 264 1.27 29.35 9.18
CA PRO A 264 1.99 30.62 9.10
C PRO A 264 3.43 30.54 8.59
N ALA A 265 4.00 29.33 8.48
CA ALA A 265 5.41 29.12 8.14
C ALA A 265 5.64 27.81 7.35
N PRO A 266 6.67 27.75 6.48
CA PRO A 266 7.05 26.54 5.75
C PRO A 266 7.30 25.33 6.66
N GLU A 267 7.94 25.51 7.80
CA GLU A 267 8.21 24.46 8.79
C GLU A 267 6.89 23.88 9.33
N ALA A 268 5.88 24.73 9.51
CA ALA A 268 4.57 24.30 9.97
C ALA A 268 3.84 23.47 8.89
N GLN A 269 3.95 23.87 7.62
CA GLN A 269 3.43 23.10 6.49
C GLN A 269 4.12 21.74 6.38
N ARG A 270 5.44 21.72 6.45
CA ARG A 270 6.24 20.49 6.42
C ARG A 270 5.84 19.53 7.56
N ALA A 271 5.73 20.04 8.78
CA ALA A 271 5.28 19.27 9.93
C ALA A 271 3.88 18.67 9.74
N ALA A 272 2.95 19.42 9.14
CA ALA A 272 1.60 18.90 8.86
C ALA A 272 1.61 17.74 7.84
N VAL A 273 2.45 17.80 6.81
CA VAL A 273 2.63 16.69 5.85
C VAL A 273 3.24 15.46 6.55
N LEU A 274 4.26 15.66 7.39
CA LEU A 274 4.89 14.59 8.15
C LEU A 274 3.94 13.96 9.16
N GLU A 275 3.02 14.74 9.76
CA GLU A 275 2.00 14.22 10.66
C GLU A 275 1.08 13.24 9.92
N VAL A 276 0.67 13.55 8.68
CA VAL A 276 -0.11 12.61 7.85
C VAL A 276 0.69 11.33 7.60
N CYS A 277 1.98 11.44 7.30
CA CYS A 277 2.85 10.27 7.13
C CYS A 277 2.95 9.44 8.42
N ALA A 278 3.05 10.08 9.58
CA ALA A 278 3.06 9.42 10.89
C ALA A 278 1.73 8.69 11.16
N ARG A 279 0.59 9.29 10.83
CA ARG A 279 -0.73 8.65 10.95
C ARG A 279 -0.83 7.41 10.06
N VAL A 280 -0.41 7.51 8.80
CA VAL A 280 -0.43 6.37 7.86
C VAL A 280 0.52 5.27 8.30
N ALA A 281 1.74 5.61 8.73
CA ALA A 281 2.70 4.64 9.26
C ALA A 281 2.15 3.91 10.49
N ALA A 282 1.45 4.61 11.40
CA ALA A 282 0.78 3.99 12.53
C ALA A 282 -0.34 3.02 12.10
N MET A 283 -1.10 3.35 11.05
CA MET A 283 -2.12 2.47 10.46
C MET A 283 -1.52 1.26 9.75
N ASP A 284 -0.36 1.40 9.08
CA ASP A 284 0.38 0.28 8.48
C ASP A 284 1.01 -0.63 9.57
N GLY A 285 1.11 -0.14 10.82
CA GLY A 285 1.34 -0.87 12.07
C GLY A 285 2.78 -1.23 12.43
N PRO A 286 3.04 -2.30 13.21
CA PRO A 286 4.28 -2.43 13.99
C PRO A 286 5.57 -2.43 13.17
N ALA A 287 5.54 -2.94 11.93
CA ALA A 287 6.69 -2.92 11.04
C ALA A 287 7.21 -1.49 10.74
N ARG A 288 6.35 -0.48 10.91
CA ARG A 288 6.67 0.95 10.71
C ARG A 288 6.72 1.75 12.01
N ALA A 289 6.81 1.12 13.18
CA ALA A 289 6.86 1.84 14.46
C ALA A 289 8.04 2.84 14.51
N GLY A 290 9.21 2.45 13.98
CA GLY A 290 10.37 3.34 13.89
C GLY A 290 10.16 4.55 12.98
N ASP A 291 9.36 4.43 11.91
CA ASP A 291 8.96 5.57 11.08
C ASP A 291 8.08 6.55 11.86
N VAL A 292 7.12 6.03 12.64
CA VAL A 292 6.25 6.87 13.47
C VAL A 292 7.08 7.67 14.47
N GLU A 293 8.01 7.02 15.18
CA GLU A 293 8.92 7.67 16.12
C GLU A 293 9.73 8.78 15.43
N ARG A 294 10.36 8.45 14.29
CA ARG A 294 11.15 9.40 13.50
C ARG A 294 10.33 10.61 13.05
N TYR A 295 9.14 10.41 12.50
CA TYR A 295 8.28 11.52 12.07
C TYR A 295 7.83 12.36 13.26
N VAL A 296 7.46 11.74 14.39
CA VAL A 296 7.03 12.47 15.59
C VAL A 296 8.17 13.33 16.17
N GLU A 297 9.40 12.82 16.20
CA GLU A 297 10.57 13.58 16.62
C GLU A 297 10.80 14.78 15.70
N GLU A 298 10.80 14.56 14.39
CA GLU A 298 10.99 15.61 13.39
C GLU A 298 9.89 16.68 13.43
N ILE A 299 8.64 16.29 13.66
CA ILE A 299 7.53 17.22 13.85
C ILE A 299 7.73 18.07 15.10
N LYS A 300 8.21 17.49 16.20
CA LYS A 300 8.49 18.24 17.45
C LYS A 300 9.63 19.22 17.26
N ASP A 301 10.65 18.88 16.46
CA ASP A 301 11.73 19.81 16.14
C ASP A 301 11.23 21.00 15.30
N LEU A 302 10.35 20.75 14.33
CA LEU A 302 9.74 21.80 13.49
C LEU A 302 8.68 22.63 14.22
N ARG A 303 7.93 22.01 15.13
CA ARG A 303 6.82 22.62 15.89
C ARG A 303 6.81 22.12 17.34
N PRO A 304 7.69 22.65 18.21
CA PRO A 304 7.84 22.17 19.59
C PRO A 304 6.57 22.25 20.45
N ASP A 305 5.72 23.25 20.20
CA ASP A 305 4.48 23.48 20.94
C ASP A 305 3.27 22.75 20.33
N HIS A 306 3.45 21.99 19.25
CA HIS A 306 2.36 21.27 18.58
C HIS A 306 2.23 19.85 19.12
N GLU A 307 1.01 19.49 19.51
CA GLU A 307 0.68 18.12 19.90
C GLU A 307 0.40 17.29 18.64
N VAL A 308 1.24 16.29 18.38
CA VAL A 308 1.08 15.38 17.24
C VAL A 308 -0.14 14.48 17.44
N VAL A 309 -1.07 14.52 16.50
CA VAL A 309 -2.30 13.73 16.56
C VAL A 309 -2.15 12.43 15.76
N LEU A 310 -2.06 11.31 16.48
CA LEU A 310 -2.05 9.96 15.90
C LEU A 310 -3.46 9.36 15.85
N PRO A 311 -3.69 8.31 15.02
CA PRO A 311 -4.99 7.64 14.94
C PRO A 311 -5.46 7.10 16.29
N SER A 312 -6.78 7.03 16.48
CA SER A 312 -7.36 6.54 17.72
C SER A 312 -7.11 5.04 17.92
N PRO A 313 -7.20 4.51 19.17
CA PRO A 313 -7.12 3.07 19.40
C PRO A 313 -8.12 2.24 18.59
N SER A 314 -9.31 2.79 18.32
CA SER A 314 -10.30 2.15 17.44
C SER A 314 -9.87 2.10 15.98
N ASP A 315 -9.21 3.15 15.48
CA ASP A 315 -8.68 3.17 14.11
C ASP A 315 -7.54 2.16 13.96
N LEU A 316 -6.65 2.09 14.95
CA LEU A 316 -5.55 1.13 14.98
C LEU A 316 -6.06 -0.32 15.10
N ALA A 317 -7.13 -0.56 15.88
CA ALA A 317 -7.78 -1.86 15.97
C ALA A 317 -8.37 -2.29 14.61
N TRP A 318 -9.06 -1.39 13.92
CA TRP A 318 -9.55 -1.63 12.55
C TRP A 318 -8.41 -2.02 11.60
N ALA A 319 -7.28 -1.31 11.69
CA ALA A 319 -6.11 -1.60 10.84
C ALA A 319 -5.44 -2.94 11.17
N ALA A 320 -5.58 -3.44 12.40
CA ALA A 320 -5.08 -4.75 12.80
C ALA A 320 -5.99 -5.89 12.30
N GLU A 321 -7.31 -5.69 12.26
CA GLU A 321 -8.29 -6.69 11.79
C GLU A 321 -8.11 -7.06 10.30
N GLY A 322 -7.67 -6.11 9.46
CA GLY A 322 -7.40 -6.34 8.04
C GLY A 322 -6.14 -7.18 7.74
N ARG A 323 -5.36 -7.52 8.77
CA ARG A 323 -4.10 -8.29 8.65
C ARG A 323 -4.35 -9.76 8.96
N GLU A 324 -4.51 -10.57 7.92
CA GLU A 324 -4.20 -12.00 8.05
C GLU A 324 -2.70 -12.14 8.34
N GLN A 325 -2.33 -12.99 9.31
CA GLN A 325 -0.93 -13.30 9.59
C GLN A 325 -0.25 -13.80 8.31
N PRO A 326 1.00 -13.38 8.01
CA PRO A 326 1.71 -13.90 6.85
C PRO A 326 1.73 -15.43 6.95
N ARG A 327 1.23 -16.10 5.91
CA ARG A 327 1.48 -17.52 5.75
C ARG A 327 3.00 -17.68 5.65
N PRO A 328 3.61 -18.69 6.31
CA PRO A 328 5.02 -18.95 6.10
C PRO A 328 5.23 -19.24 4.62
N THR A 329 5.87 -18.30 3.91
CA THR A 329 6.30 -18.48 2.54
C THR A 329 7.40 -19.54 2.57
N VAL A 330 7.05 -20.79 2.24
CA VAL A 330 8.05 -21.78 1.90
C VAL A 330 8.53 -21.41 0.50
N SER A 331 9.55 -20.56 0.43
CA SER A 331 10.29 -20.38 -0.81
C SER A 331 10.80 -21.75 -1.26
N THR A 332 10.25 -22.26 -2.35
CA THR A 332 10.74 -23.45 -3.04
C THR A 332 12.01 -23.15 -3.83
N HIS A 333 12.46 -21.89 -3.85
CA HIS A 333 13.73 -21.46 -4.41
C HIS A 333 14.79 -21.57 -3.33
N GLY A 334 15.13 -22.82 -3.03
CA GLY A 334 16.21 -23.15 -2.11
C GLY A 334 17.51 -22.52 -2.57
N VAL A 335 18.06 -21.64 -1.74
CA VAL A 335 19.48 -21.32 -1.75
C VAL A 335 20.22 -22.64 -1.60
N TYR A 336 20.85 -23.09 -2.68
CA TYR A 336 21.71 -24.27 -2.69
C TYR A 336 22.97 -23.95 -1.88
N LEU A 337 22.91 -24.18 -0.56
CA LEU A 337 24.12 -24.31 0.26
C LEU A 337 24.57 -25.77 0.14
N PRO A 338 25.68 -26.09 -0.55
CA PRO A 338 26.15 -27.45 -0.65
C PRO A 338 26.64 -27.91 0.73
N GLY A 339 25.98 -28.91 1.32
CA GLY A 339 26.53 -29.64 2.47
C GLY A 339 25.59 -30.00 3.63
N VAL A 340 24.28 -29.78 3.54
CA VAL A 340 23.35 -30.17 4.63
C VAL A 340 22.28 -31.13 4.13
N GLU A 341 22.42 -32.42 4.44
CA GLU A 341 21.31 -33.38 4.33
C GLU A 341 20.30 -33.11 5.45
N VAL A 342 19.11 -32.62 5.11
CA VAL A 342 18.01 -32.49 6.06
C VAL A 342 17.10 -33.71 5.93
N ASN A 343 17.21 -34.65 6.89
CA ASN A 343 16.28 -35.75 7.05
C ASN A 343 14.96 -35.24 7.69
N ALA A 344 13.97 -34.91 6.87
CA ALA A 344 12.63 -34.59 7.35
C ALA A 344 11.80 -35.87 7.59
N LYS A 345 11.83 -36.38 8.83
CA LYS A 345 10.83 -37.31 9.36
C LYS A 345 10.46 -36.86 10.77
N VAL A 346 9.30 -36.22 10.96
CA VAL A 346 8.60 -36.29 12.26
C VAL A 346 7.08 -36.29 12.04
N ALA A 347 6.46 -37.26 12.70
CA ALA A 347 5.05 -37.60 12.73
C ALA A 347 4.24 -36.67 13.65
N ALA A 348 2.93 -36.64 13.42
CA ALA A 348 1.93 -35.96 14.24
C ALA A 348 1.72 -36.63 15.61
N GLN A 349 1.54 -35.83 16.67
CA GLN A 349 0.75 -36.22 17.86
C GLN A 349 -0.02 -35.01 18.43
N PRO A 350 -1.28 -35.19 18.87
CA PRO A 350 -2.13 -34.13 19.43
C PRO A 350 -2.20 -34.18 20.96
N SER A 351 -2.42 -33.02 21.60
CA SER A 351 -2.68 -32.92 23.05
C SER A 351 -3.97 -32.13 23.33
N THR A 352 -4.90 -32.76 24.04
CA THR A 352 -6.16 -32.21 24.57
C THR A 352 -5.97 -31.47 25.92
N PRO A 353 -6.93 -30.61 26.34
CA PRO A 353 -6.80 -29.69 27.48
C PRO A 353 -7.35 -30.23 28.81
N SER A 354 -6.95 -29.63 29.94
CA SER A 354 -7.57 -29.85 31.26
C SER A 354 -7.77 -28.52 32.01
N GLU A 355 -8.96 -28.37 32.57
CA GLU A 355 -9.53 -27.21 33.25
C GLU A 355 -9.52 -27.40 34.78
N ALA A 356 -9.31 -26.32 35.57
CA ALA A 356 -9.97 -26.04 36.85
C ALA A 356 -9.51 -24.68 37.46
N ALA A 357 -10.46 -23.80 37.77
CA ALA A 357 -10.33 -22.58 38.59
C ALA A 357 -10.80 -22.86 40.06
N PRO A 358 -10.95 -21.91 41.03
CA PRO A 358 -10.61 -20.47 41.11
C PRO A 358 -9.97 -19.98 42.46
N GLN A 359 -9.46 -18.73 42.52
CA GLN A 359 -9.78 -17.66 43.52
C GLN A 359 -8.66 -16.61 43.80
N ALA A 360 -9.03 -15.34 43.58
CA ALA A 360 -8.80 -14.09 44.34
C ALA A 360 -7.39 -13.52 44.68
N LEU A 361 -7.13 -12.33 44.09
CA LEU A 361 -6.60 -11.06 44.66
C LEU A 361 -5.42 -11.08 45.64
N ALA A 362 -4.23 -10.63 45.18
CA ALA A 362 -3.49 -9.48 45.74
C ALA A 362 -2.18 -9.22 44.98
N GLY A 363 -1.75 -7.96 44.99
CA GLY A 363 -0.68 -7.35 44.21
C GLY A 363 0.70 -8.01 44.22
N MET A 364 1.44 -7.67 43.15
CA MET A 364 2.89 -7.66 42.99
C MET A 364 3.62 -9.00 43.21
N HIS A 365 4.23 -9.53 42.15
CA HIS A 365 5.67 -9.81 42.06
C HIS A 365 6.00 -10.57 40.76
N PHE A 366 6.95 -10.01 40.02
CA PHE A 366 7.67 -10.62 38.90
C PHE A 366 8.51 -11.81 39.38
N LEU A 367 8.78 -12.74 38.46
CA LEU A 367 9.44 -14.03 38.64
C LEU A 367 10.81 -13.98 39.38
N PRO A 368 11.11 -15.00 40.21
CA PRO A 368 12.45 -15.24 40.74
C PRO A 368 13.32 -16.00 39.72
N GLY A 369 14.59 -15.62 39.55
CA GLY A 369 15.53 -16.48 38.81
C GLY A 369 16.74 -15.88 38.09
N VAL A 370 17.07 -14.60 38.23
CA VAL A 370 18.34 -14.07 37.68
C VAL A 370 19.13 -13.34 38.76
N THR A 371 20.30 -13.89 39.09
CA THR A 371 21.28 -13.29 39.99
C THR A 371 22.08 -12.25 39.22
N LEU A 372 21.85 -10.95 39.50
CA LEU A 372 22.75 -9.87 39.05
C LEU A 372 23.64 -9.45 40.22
N LYS A 373 24.95 -9.56 40.00
CA LYS A 373 26.02 -9.18 40.92
C LYS A 373 26.09 -7.64 40.99
N PRO A 374 26.08 -7.00 42.18
CA PRO A 374 26.14 -5.53 42.27
C PRO A 374 27.53 -5.00 41.91
N ALA A 375 27.60 -4.03 40.99
CA ALA A 375 28.75 -3.13 40.84
C ALA A 375 28.59 -1.94 41.82
N PRO A 376 29.66 -1.50 42.50
CA PRO A 376 29.57 -0.44 43.50
C PRO A 376 29.41 0.95 42.88
N ALA A 377 28.57 1.78 43.51
CA ALA A 377 28.37 3.20 43.23
C ALA A 377 29.27 4.08 44.16
N PRO A 378 29.29 5.42 44.05
CA PRO A 378 30.45 6.20 43.62
C PRO A 378 31.15 6.96 44.76
N THR A 379 32.42 7.30 44.57
CA THR A 379 33.18 8.23 45.43
C THR A 379 33.44 9.57 44.72
N THR A 380 32.95 10.64 45.33
CA THR A 380 33.24 12.05 44.99
C THR A 380 34.71 12.40 45.26
N PRO A 381 35.32 13.25 44.41
CA PRO A 381 36.05 14.41 44.95
C PRO A 381 35.67 15.73 44.25
N ALA A 382 35.81 16.83 45.00
CA ALA A 382 35.54 18.21 44.59
C ALA A 382 36.73 18.88 43.84
N PRO A 383 36.66 20.17 43.48
CA PRO A 383 36.52 20.71 42.12
C PRO A 383 37.84 21.16 41.47
N THR A 384 37.88 21.25 40.14
CA THR A 384 38.95 21.97 39.41
C THR A 384 38.38 22.70 38.19
N ALA A 385 39.00 23.84 37.86
CA ALA A 385 38.55 25.01 37.09
C ALA A 385 38.16 24.77 35.60
N PRO A 386 37.46 25.73 34.95
CA PRO A 386 36.85 25.54 33.64
C PRO A 386 37.87 25.63 32.49
N VAL A 387 37.72 24.75 31.49
CA VAL A 387 38.47 24.77 30.23
C VAL A 387 37.58 25.34 29.12
N GLN A 388 38.17 26.27 28.37
CA GLN A 388 37.59 27.10 27.31
C GLN A 388 36.96 26.32 26.15
N ALA A 389 35.92 26.90 25.57
CA ALA A 389 35.30 26.50 24.31
C ALA A 389 36.23 26.76 23.10
N PRO A 390 36.16 25.92 22.04
CA PRO A 390 36.83 26.20 20.76
C PRO A 390 36.10 27.31 19.97
N PRO A 391 36.83 28.11 19.16
CA PRO A 391 36.29 29.30 18.50
C PRO A 391 35.49 28.98 17.23
N ALA A 392 34.52 29.86 16.94
CA ALA A 392 33.77 29.92 15.69
C ALA A 392 34.66 30.38 14.51
N PRO A 393 34.46 29.87 13.28
CA PRO A 393 35.12 30.40 12.11
C PRO A 393 34.48 31.72 11.63
N GLU A 394 35.39 32.60 11.24
CA GLU A 394 35.28 34.02 10.96
C GLU A 394 34.62 34.32 9.61
N GLN A 395 33.87 35.43 9.56
CA GLN A 395 33.41 36.07 8.33
C GLN A 395 34.60 36.57 7.51
N ALA A 396 34.61 36.31 6.20
CA ALA A 396 35.45 37.02 5.25
C ALA A 396 34.56 37.74 4.21
N GLN A 397 34.51 39.06 4.29
CA GLN A 397 34.01 39.95 3.25
C GLN A 397 35.19 40.66 2.56
N ALA A 398 35.09 40.70 1.21
CA ALA A 398 35.68 41.63 0.24
C ALA A 398 37.22 41.66 0.15
N VAL A 399 37.88 41.78 -1.02
CA VAL A 399 37.72 42.67 -2.19
C VAL A 399 38.42 41.95 -3.37
N GLY A 400 37.90 41.75 -4.59
CA GLY A 400 37.59 42.73 -5.64
C GLY A 400 38.76 42.90 -6.63
N MET A 401 38.50 42.77 -7.94
CA MET A 401 38.98 43.64 -9.07
C MET A 401 39.00 42.92 -10.45
N GLY A 402 38.35 43.56 -11.43
CA GLY A 402 38.55 43.42 -12.89
C GLY A 402 37.36 42.81 -13.64
N GLU A 403 36.59 43.49 -14.49
CA GLU A 403 36.58 44.86 -15.07
C GLU A 403 35.12 45.35 -15.18
#